data_AF-A0A1H3D5T5-F1
#
_entry.id   AF-A0A1H3D5T5-F1
#
_cell.length_a   1.000
_cell.length_b   1.000
_cell.length_c   1.000
_cell.angle_alpha   90.00
_cell.angle_beta   90.00
_cell.angle_gamma   90.00
#
_symmetry.space_group_name_H-M   'P 1'
#
loop_
_entity.id
_entity.type
_entity.pdbx_description
1 polymer ?
#
loop_
_entity_poly.entity_id
_entity_poly.type
_entity_poly.pdbx_seq_one_letter_code
_entity_poly.pdbx_strand_id
1 'polypeptide(L)'
;MSEAIVSSTHPTHWGRPDIVGDLLAVAVTPGAAPPRELRIRPELYQRMLTQLPPDERAAVVGRRLIGPPPGVPVVVDPELPAFPGFEVVRARPETPSRPHAAAA
;
A
#
# COMPACT_ATOMS: atom_id res chain seq x y z
N MET A 1 53.04 3.54 -19.99
CA MET A 1 52.29 4.12 -18.86
C MET A 1 50.86 4.27 -19.33
N SER A 2 49.96 3.56 -18.67
CA SER A 2 48.60 3.25 -19.09
C SER A 2 47.62 4.27 -18.52
N GLU A 3 46.69 4.78 -19.31
CA GLU A 3 45.46 5.38 -18.78
C GLU A 3 44.28 4.53 -19.27
N ALA A 4 43.86 3.61 -18.40
CA ALA A 4 42.63 2.87 -18.56
C ALA A 4 41.48 3.79 -18.18
N ILE A 5 40.70 4.19 -19.17
CA ILE A 5 39.37 4.80 -18.99
C ILE A 5 38.53 3.83 -18.16
N VAL A 6 38.29 4.19 -16.90
CA VAL A 6 37.38 3.46 -16.02
C VAL A 6 35.97 3.70 -16.56
N SER A 7 35.48 2.75 -17.34
CA SER A 7 34.07 2.67 -17.70
C SER A 7 33.28 2.41 -16.43
N SER A 8 32.77 3.48 -15.80
CA SER A 8 31.84 3.36 -14.67
C SER A 8 30.50 2.86 -15.18
N THR A 9 30.36 1.53 -15.28
CA THR A 9 29.07 0.86 -15.35
C THR A 9 28.28 1.29 -14.12
N HIS A 10 27.33 2.20 -14.28
CA HIS A 10 26.44 2.59 -13.20
C HIS A 10 25.69 1.33 -12.75
N PRO A 11 25.81 0.90 -11.48
CA PRO A 11 25.07 -0.25 -11.02
C PRO A 11 23.57 0.08 -11.08
N THR A 12 22.80 -0.73 -11.80
CA THR A 12 21.33 -0.69 -11.82
C THR A 12 20.80 -1.27 -10.51
N HIS A 13 20.90 -0.54 -9.39
CA HIS A 13 20.44 -1.02 -8.08
C HIS A 13 19.16 -0.34 -7.59
N TRP A 14 18.64 0.63 -8.32
CA TRP A 14 17.34 1.25 -8.03
C TRP A 14 16.34 0.78 -9.07
N GLY A 15 15.60 -0.28 -8.75
CA GLY A 15 14.41 -0.64 -9.51
C GLY A 15 13.44 0.55 -9.57
N ARG A 16 12.50 0.51 -10.52
CA ARG A 16 11.41 1.51 -10.57
C ARG A 16 10.67 1.48 -9.22
N PRO A 17 10.31 2.65 -8.64
CA PRO A 17 9.48 2.67 -7.43
C PRO A 17 8.20 1.86 -7.63
N ASP A 18 7.90 0.93 -6.73
CA ASP A 18 6.70 0.11 -6.74
C ASP A 18 5.70 0.66 -5.73
N ILE A 19 4.87 1.61 -6.19
CA ILE A 19 3.90 2.29 -5.32
C ILE A 19 2.94 1.27 -4.67
N VAL A 20 2.52 0.24 -5.40
CA VAL A 20 1.54 -0.73 -4.86
C VAL A 20 2.20 -1.62 -3.83
N GLY A 21 3.41 -2.12 -4.11
CA GLY A 21 4.22 -2.88 -3.17
C GLY A 21 4.50 -2.11 -1.89
N ASP A 22 4.88 -0.83 -2.00
CA ASP A 22 5.16 0.03 -0.84
C ASP A 22 3.90 0.25 0.01
N LEU A 23 2.76 0.56 -0.62
CA LEU A 23 1.48 0.75 0.09
C LEU A 23 1.03 -0.54 0.78
N LEU A 24 1.19 -1.69 0.13
CA LEU A 24 0.86 -2.99 0.71
C LEU A 24 1.79 -3.37 1.86
N ALA A 25 3.09 -3.09 1.76
CA ALA A 25 4.05 -3.35 2.83
C ALA A 25 3.70 -2.54 4.10
N VAL A 26 3.25 -1.29 3.93
CA VAL A 26 2.78 -0.46 5.04
C VAL A 26 1.40 -0.91 5.55
N ALA A 27 0.48 -1.30 4.66
CA ALA A 27 -0.84 -1.78 5.07
C ALA A 27 -0.77 -3.11 5.86
N VAL A 28 0.05 -4.05 5.39
CA VAL A 28 0.19 -5.41 5.92
C VAL A 28 1.46 -5.53 6.77
N THR A 29 1.57 -4.67 7.79
CA THR A 29 2.67 -4.74 8.74
C THR A 29 2.45 -5.89 9.75
N PRO A 30 3.41 -6.81 9.91
CA PRO A 30 3.33 -7.87 10.92
C PRO A 30 3.12 -7.29 12.32
N GLY A 31 2.18 -7.88 13.08
CA GLY A 31 1.85 -7.45 14.44
C GLY A 31 0.96 -6.20 14.53
N ALA A 32 0.66 -5.52 13.41
CA ALA A 32 -0.35 -4.48 13.38
C ALA A 32 -1.76 -5.05 13.21
N ALA A 33 -2.78 -4.32 13.66
CA ALA A 33 -4.17 -4.70 13.42
C ALA A 33 -4.46 -4.76 11.89
N PRO A 34 -5.38 -5.65 11.44
CA PRO A 34 -5.70 -5.79 10.03
C PRO A 34 -6.11 -4.44 9.40
N PRO A 35 -5.64 -4.13 8.17
CA PRO A 35 -6.06 -2.94 7.47
C PRO A 35 -7.54 -3.06 7.10
N ARG A 36 -8.35 -2.07 7.49
CA ARG A 36 -9.75 -1.96 7.09
C ARG A 36 -9.88 -1.30 5.72
N GLU A 37 -9.10 -0.24 5.51
CA GLU A 37 -9.04 0.52 4.27
C GLU A 37 -7.71 1.29 4.19
N LEU A 38 -7.27 1.55 2.97
CA LEU A 38 -6.18 2.46 2.64
C LEU A 38 -6.79 3.72 2.02
N ARG A 39 -6.65 4.84 2.72
CA ARG A 39 -7.03 6.15 2.16
C ARG A 39 -5.85 6.71 1.39
N ILE A 40 -6.13 7.26 0.22
CA ILE A 40 -5.09 7.74 -0.68
C ILE A 40 -5.53 9.01 -1.38
N ARG A 41 -4.61 9.97 -1.49
CA ARG A 41 -4.88 11.19 -2.25
C ARG A 41 -5.12 10.90 -3.73
N PRO A 42 -5.94 11.72 -4.43
CA PRO A 42 -6.19 11.57 -5.86
C PRO A 42 -4.92 11.50 -6.70
N GLU A 43 -3.92 12.33 -6.40
CA GLU A 43 -2.70 12.42 -7.19
C GLU A 43 -1.83 11.17 -7.06
N LEU A 44 -1.75 10.60 -5.84
CA LEU A 44 -1.02 9.37 -5.59
C LEU A 44 -1.78 8.15 -6.17
N TYR A 45 -3.11 8.15 -6.07
CA TYR A 45 -3.95 7.13 -6.70
C TYR A 45 -3.78 7.08 -8.22
N GLN A 46 -3.73 8.24 -8.89
CA GLN A 46 -3.48 8.28 -10.33
C GLN A 46 -2.08 7.74 -10.69
N ARG A 47 -1.04 8.10 -9.93
CA ARG A 47 0.32 7.56 -10.12
C ARG A 47 0.38 6.05 -9.92
N MET A 48 -0.34 5.54 -8.92
CA MET A 48 -0.47 4.10 -8.69
C MET A 48 -1.10 3.40 -9.91
N LEU A 49 -2.21 3.94 -10.44
CA LEU A 49 -2.87 3.37 -11.62
C LEU A 49 -2.01 3.38 -12.88
N THR A 50 -1.10 4.35 -13.06
CA THR A 50 -0.20 4.39 -14.23
C THR A 50 0.96 3.41 -14.13
N GLN A 51 1.25 2.86 -12.96
CA GLN A 51 2.27 1.82 -12.76
C GLN A 51 1.72 0.40 -12.90
N LEU A 52 0.41 0.22 -12.71
CA LEU A 52 -0.22 -1.08 -12.76
C LEU A 52 -0.33 -1.66 -14.18
N PRO A 53 -0.13 -2.98 -14.35
CA PRO A 53 -0.55 -3.70 -15.55
C PRO A 53 -2.04 -3.50 -15.84
N PRO A 54 -2.49 -3.59 -17.10
CA PRO A 54 -3.89 -3.35 -17.48
C PRO A 54 -4.92 -4.16 -16.68
N ASP A 55 -4.64 -5.44 -16.42
CA ASP A 55 -5.56 -6.35 -15.70
C ASP A 55 -5.70 -5.96 -14.23
N GLU A 56 -4.59 -5.69 -13.55
CA GLU A 56 -4.57 -5.23 -12.17
C GLU A 56 -5.21 -3.85 -12.04
N ARG A 57 -4.91 -2.95 -12.97
CA ARG A 57 -5.54 -1.63 -13.03
C ARG A 57 -7.06 -1.74 -13.15
N ALA A 58 -7.57 -2.66 -13.99
CA ALA A 58 -8.99 -2.89 -14.13
C ALA A 58 -9.63 -3.39 -12.81
N ALA A 59 -8.93 -4.29 -12.09
CA ALA A 59 -9.38 -4.77 -10.78
C ALA A 59 -9.45 -3.63 -9.75
N VAL A 60 -8.41 -2.77 -9.68
CA VAL A 60 -8.37 -1.64 -8.75
C VAL A 60 -9.43 -0.58 -9.10
N VAL A 61 -9.62 -0.27 -10.38
CA VAL A 61 -10.64 0.70 -10.83
C VAL A 61 -12.06 0.18 -10.55
N GLY A 62 -12.33 -1.09 -10.82
CA GLY A 62 -13.66 -1.68 -10.70
C GLY A 62 -14.05 -2.04 -9.26
N ARG A 63 -13.10 -2.54 -8.46
CA ARG A 63 -13.38 -3.08 -7.12
C ARG A 63 -12.80 -2.25 -5.98
N ARG A 64 -11.91 -1.30 -6.28
CA ARG A 64 -11.16 -0.52 -5.27
C ARG A 64 -10.43 -1.43 -4.27
N LEU A 65 -9.79 -2.49 -4.77
CA LEU A 65 -9.01 -3.43 -3.96
C LEU A 65 -7.59 -3.53 -4.53
N ILE A 66 -6.58 -3.51 -3.65
CA ILE A 66 -5.18 -3.80 -4.00
C ILE A 66 -4.67 -5.04 -3.27
N GLY A 67 -3.70 -5.73 -3.89
CA GLY A 67 -3.05 -6.91 -3.32
C GLY A 67 -3.84 -8.21 -3.46
N PRO A 68 -3.28 -9.32 -2.95
CA PRO A 68 -3.91 -10.63 -3.03
C PRO A 68 -5.20 -10.71 -2.19
N PRO A 69 -6.15 -11.62 -2.53
CA PRO A 69 -7.37 -11.82 -1.75
C PRO A 69 -7.10 -12.02 -0.25
N PRO A 70 -7.88 -11.38 0.65
CA PRO A 70 -9.14 -10.65 0.38
C PRO A 70 -8.96 -9.25 -0.23
N GLY A 71 -7.73 -8.76 -0.36
CA GLY A 71 -7.40 -7.42 -0.86
C GLY A 71 -7.58 -6.34 0.21
N VAL A 72 -6.86 -5.23 0.06
CA VAL A 72 -7.02 -4.04 0.90
C VAL A 72 -7.92 -3.03 0.17
N PRO A 73 -9.05 -2.61 0.76
CA PRO A 73 -9.91 -1.58 0.18
C PRO A 73 -9.19 -0.25 0.03
N VAL A 74 -9.39 0.44 -1.09
CA VAL A 74 -8.79 1.74 -1.40
C VAL A 74 -9.87 2.82 -1.49
N VAL A 75 -9.72 3.86 -0.68
CA VAL A 75 -10.60 5.02 -0.66
C VAL A 75 -9.81 6.24 -1.14
N VAL A 76 -10.33 6.94 -2.15
CA VAL A 76 -9.71 8.20 -2.60
C VAL A 76 -10.19 9.33 -1.70
N ASP A 77 -9.27 9.98 -1.00
CA ASP A 77 -9.55 11.03 -0.02
C ASP A 77 -8.73 12.29 -0.32
N PRO A 78 -9.35 13.36 -0.86
CA PRO A 78 -8.67 14.61 -1.20
C PRO A 78 -8.25 15.44 0.03
N GLU A 79 -8.85 15.17 1.20
CA GLU A 79 -8.60 15.92 2.43
C GLU A 79 -7.32 15.46 3.15
N LEU A 80 -6.71 14.36 2.70
CA LEU A 80 -5.45 13.87 3.25
C LEU A 80 -4.32 14.88 3.06
N PRO A 81 -3.37 14.96 4.02
CA PRO A 81 -2.15 15.76 3.88
C PRO A 81 -1.37 15.43 2.60
N ALA A 82 -0.72 16.44 2.00
CA ALA A 82 0.04 16.25 0.76
C ALA A 82 1.19 15.25 0.88
N PHE A 83 1.75 15.09 2.09
CA PHE A 83 2.74 14.08 2.42
C PHE A 83 2.37 13.38 3.74
N PRO A 84 2.35 12.04 3.80
CA PRO A 84 2.76 11.08 2.75
C PRO A 84 1.71 10.88 1.63
N GLY A 85 0.53 11.49 1.74
CA GLY A 85 -0.53 11.36 0.72
C GLY A 85 -1.36 10.08 0.83
N PHE A 86 -1.18 9.31 1.89
CA PHE A 86 -1.99 8.12 2.20
C PHE A 86 -2.08 7.89 3.72
N GLU A 87 -3.08 7.11 4.14
CA GLU A 87 -3.26 6.66 5.53
C GLU A 87 -3.82 5.23 5.55
N VAL A 88 -3.31 4.39 6.45
CA VAL A 88 -3.85 3.04 6.68
C VAL A 88 -4.81 3.10 7.86
N VAL A 89 -6.10 2.93 7.60
CA VAL A 89 -7.11 2.80 8.65
C VAL A 89 -7.18 1.34 9.06
N ARG A 90 -6.92 1.06 10.33
CA ARG A 90 -6.91 -0.31 10.86
C ARG A 90 -8.17 -0.61 11.65
N ALA A 91 -8.53 -1.89 11.70
CA ALA A 91 -9.56 -2.34 12.63
C ALA A 91 -9.13 -2.01 14.07
N ARG A 92 -10.10 -1.63 14.91
CA ARG A 92 -9.84 -1.49 16.34
C ARG A 92 -9.42 -2.86 16.89
N PRO A 93 -8.40 -2.94 17.76
CA PRO A 93 -8.11 -4.18 18.46
C PRO A 93 -9.38 -4.64 19.17
N GLU A 94 -9.86 -5.83 18.81
CA GLU A 94 -10.99 -6.43 19.49
C GLU A 94 -10.54 -6.70 20.92
N THR A 95 -11.11 -5.96 21.87
CA THR A 95 -10.88 -6.28 23.28
C THR A 95 -11.51 -7.66 23.47
N PRO A 96 -10.78 -8.69 23.93
CA PRO A 96 -11.38 -10.00 24.13
C PRO A 96 -12.60 -9.81 25.02
N SER A 97 -13.78 -10.05 24.45
CA SER A 97 -15.04 -9.98 25.16
C SER A 97 -14.95 -11.00 26.29
N ARG A 98 -14.77 -10.51 27.51
CA ARG A 98 -14.85 -11.34 28.71
C ARG A 98 -16.19 -12.07 28.60
N PRO A 99 -16.24 -13.42 28.61
CA PRO A 99 -17.51 -14.11 28.53
C PRO A 99 -18.37 -13.56 29.66
N HIS A 100 -19.50 -12.97 29.29
CA HIS A 100 -20.49 -12.54 30.26
C HIS A 100 -20.98 -13.84 30.90
N ALA A 101 -20.43 -14.15 32.08
CA ALA A 101 -20.90 -15.28 32.86
C ALA A 101 -22.37 -15.00 33.17
N ALA A 102 -23.25 -15.66 32.42
CA ALA A 102 -24.66 -15.72 32.72
C ALA A 102 -24.77 -16.39 34.10
N ALA A 103 -25.04 -15.58 35.11
CA ALA A 103 -25.49 -16.06 36.40
C ALA A 103 -27.01 -16.19 36.33
N ALA A 104 -27.49 -17.44 36.28
CA ALA A 104 -28.74 -17.91 36.90
C ALA A 104 -28.81 -19.44 36.76
#